data_AF-A0A7S1S2Y1-F1
#
_entry.id   AF-A0A7S1S2Y1-F1
#
_cell.length_a   1.000
_cell.length_b   1.000
_cell.length_c   1.000
_cell.angle_alpha   90.00
_cell.angle_beta   90.00
_cell.angle_gamma   90.00
#
_symmetry.space_group_name_H-M   'P 1'
#
loop_
_entity.id
_entity.type
_entity.pdbx_description
1 polymer ?
#
loop_
_entity_poly.entity_id
_entity_poly.type
_entity_poly.pdbx_seq_one_letter_code
_entity_poly.pdbx_strand_id
1 'polypeptide(L)'
;ALLRSFGRSLCIAYLEEEDSPDGKRYYACMVDDSCPSASSSTSWWFSGWSSHSGKTGMRKPKFRIELPGYPILGHGKSDNQNCAIVFTRGEVLQTIDANQEAYFELALLLPLALREFGATRDGLRPGILGFREHIFSDVGIMGRLAADSEFAFGTVVQRTMDWPMGARLHYGHPDMVDKL
;
A
#
# COMPACT_ATOMS: atom_id res chain seq x y z
N ALA A 1 10.91 -0.16 -16.44
CA ALA A 1 9.88 -0.25 -17.49
C ALA A 1 8.61 0.50 -17.06
N LEU A 2 7.96 0.12 -15.96
CA LEU A 2 6.71 0.72 -15.47
C LEU A 2 6.72 2.25 -15.36
N LEU A 3 7.72 2.86 -14.68
CA LEU A 3 7.81 4.33 -14.57
C LEU A 3 7.89 5.04 -15.93
N ARG A 4 8.50 4.41 -16.95
CA ARG A 4 8.56 4.98 -18.30
C ARG A 4 7.21 4.86 -19.02
N SER A 5 6.46 3.78 -18.78
CA SER A 5 5.16 3.53 -19.39
C SER A 5 4.06 4.43 -18.81
N PHE A 6 4.05 4.63 -17.49
CA PHE A 6 3.02 5.41 -16.79
C PHE A 6 3.46 6.86 -16.49
N GLY A 7 4.73 7.19 -16.73
CA GLY A 7 5.27 8.53 -16.60
C GLY A 7 5.02 9.15 -15.23
N ARG A 8 4.51 10.39 -15.22
CA ARG A 8 4.22 11.15 -13.99
C ARG A 8 3.00 10.65 -13.20
N SER A 9 2.20 9.75 -13.77
CA SER A 9 1.01 9.21 -13.11
C SER A 9 1.32 8.08 -12.14
N LEU A 10 2.55 7.54 -12.16
CA LEU A 10 2.98 6.48 -11.27
C LEU A 10 4.13 6.97 -10.38
N CYS A 11 3.92 6.87 -9.07
CA CYS A 11 4.98 6.97 -8.07
C CYS A 11 5.15 5.59 -7.43
N ILE A 12 6.39 5.24 -7.09
CA ILE A 12 6.70 4.01 -6.37
C ILE A 12 7.25 4.40 -5.01
N ALA A 13 6.58 3.96 -3.96
CA ALA A 13 7.08 4.04 -2.60
C ALA A 13 7.71 2.70 -2.20
N TYR A 14 8.78 2.74 -1.41
CA TYR A 14 9.43 1.55 -0.87
C TYR A 14 10.10 1.85 0.47
N LEU A 15 10.34 0.80 1.24
CA LEU A 15 11.11 0.84 2.48
C LEU A 15 12.59 0.61 2.19
N GLU A 16 13.43 1.43 2.80
CA GLU A 16 14.88 1.34 2.75
C GLU A 16 15.43 1.13 4.15
N GLU A 17 16.41 0.23 4.29
CA GLU A 17 17.14 -0.02 5.53
C GLU A 17 18.55 0.54 5.40
N GLU A 18 19.03 1.24 6.43
CA GLU A 18 20.40 1.75 6.52
C GLU A 18 21.02 1.35 7.85
N ASP A 19 22.22 0.79 7.80
CA ASP A 19 23.03 0.52 8.99
C ASP A 19 23.62 1.85 9.51
N SER A 20 23.29 2.20 10.76
CA SER A 20 23.83 3.36 11.48
C SER A 20 24.61 2.89 12.71
N PRO A 21 25.57 3.67 13.24
CA PRO A 21 26.31 3.32 14.47
C PRO A 21 25.40 3.00 15.67
N ASP A 22 24.23 3.63 15.73
CA ASP A 22 23.23 3.47 16.79
C ASP A 22 22.24 2.31 16.55
N GLY A 23 22.41 1.54 15.46
CA GLY A 23 21.50 0.47 15.04
C GLY A 23 20.91 0.69 13.64
N LYS A 24 19.92 -0.13 13.28
CA LYS A 24 19.26 -0.04 11.98
C LYS A 24 18.29 1.14 11.94
N ARG A 25 18.37 1.94 10.87
CA ARG A 25 17.42 3.01 10.56
C ARG A 25 16.61 2.64 9.33
N TYR A 26 15.34 3.01 9.32
CA TYR A 26 14.43 2.72 8.23
C TYR A 26 13.91 4.01 7.62
N TYR A 27 13.74 4.00 6.30
CA TYR A 27 13.27 5.15 5.56
C TYR A 27 12.14 4.76 4.62
N ALA A 28 11.11 5.60 4.56
CA ALA A 28 10.17 5.62 3.46
C ALA A 28 10.80 6.43 2.32
N CYS A 29 10.87 5.82 1.14
CA CYS A 29 11.44 6.42 -0.05
C CYS A 29 10.39 6.48 -1.16
N MET A 30 10.39 7.56 -1.94
CA MET A 30 9.53 7.69 -3.11
C MET A 30 10.33 8.05 -4.36
N VAL A 31 10.08 7.31 -5.45
CA VAL A 31 10.65 7.54 -6.78
C VAL A 31 9.54 7.72 -7.82
N ASP A 32 9.82 8.56 -8.81
CA ASP A 32 9.00 8.75 -10.00
C ASP A 32 9.89 8.71 -11.26
N ASP A 33 9.30 8.94 -12.44
CA ASP A 33 10.07 8.95 -13.69
C ASP A 33 11.09 10.10 -13.81
N SER A 34 10.93 11.17 -13.03
CA SER A 34 11.86 12.31 -13.01
C SER A 34 13.13 12.04 -12.20
N CYS A 35 13.14 11.01 -11.35
CA CYS A 35 14.30 10.66 -10.55
C CYS A 35 15.49 10.21 -11.41
N PRO A 36 16.69 10.78 -11.27
CA PRO A 36 17.84 10.37 -12.04
C PRO A 36 18.22 8.91 -11.72
N SER A 37 18.68 8.17 -12.73
CA SER A 37 19.31 6.87 -12.50
C SER A 37 20.47 7.03 -11.55
N ALA A 38 20.55 6.15 -10.54
CA ALA A 38 21.69 6.12 -9.64
C ALA A 38 22.92 5.73 -10.47
N SER A 39 23.90 6.65 -10.58
CA SER A 39 25.18 6.29 -11.19
C SER A 39 25.86 5.25 -10.30
N SER A 40 26.63 4.35 -10.90
CA SER A 40 27.41 3.30 -10.22
C SER A 40 28.39 3.82 -9.16
N SER A 41 28.56 5.14 -9.03
CA SER A 41 29.53 5.79 -8.15
C SER A 41 28.94 6.51 -6.93
N THR A 42 27.61 6.67 -6.82
CA THR A 42 27.03 7.63 -5.85
C THR A 42 26.30 7.00 -4.66
N SER A 43 26.38 5.69 -4.46
CA SER A 43 25.76 5.06 -3.30
C SER A 43 26.29 3.64 -3.07
N TRP A 44 27.08 3.46 -2.02
CA TRP A 44 27.43 2.14 -1.47
C TRP A 44 26.26 1.50 -0.69
N TRP A 45 25.29 2.32 -0.25
CA TRP A 45 24.13 1.94 0.57
C TRP A 45 23.03 1.19 -0.21
N PHE A 46 23.10 1.18 -1.54
CA PHE A 46 22.15 0.50 -2.42
C PHE A 46 22.57 -0.90 -2.90
N SER A 47 23.73 -1.40 -2.46
CA SER A 47 24.34 -2.62 -3.01
C SER A 47 23.55 -3.92 -2.71
N GLY A 48 22.63 -3.92 -1.74
CA GLY A 48 21.89 -5.11 -1.31
C GLY A 48 20.82 -5.64 -2.28
N TRP A 49 20.27 -4.81 -3.19
CA TRP A 49 19.29 -5.25 -4.20
C TRP A 49 19.95 -5.65 -5.53
N SER A 50 21.22 -5.33 -5.72
CA SER A 50 21.94 -5.58 -6.97
C SER A 50 22.68 -6.91 -6.95
N SER A 51 21.93 -8.01 -6.96
CA SER A 51 22.49 -9.31 -7.33
C SER A 51 21.44 -10.09 -8.12
N HIS A 52 21.55 -10.00 -9.46
CA HIS A 52 21.27 -11.04 -10.47
C HIS A 52 21.07 -10.50 -11.91
N SER A 53 21.18 -9.19 -12.15
CA SER A 53 21.17 -8.63 -13.50
C SER A 53 21.91 -7.30 -13.53
N GLY A 54 23.03 -7.23 -14.25
CA GLY A 54 23.98 -6.11 -14.31
C GLY A 54 23.46 -4.81 -14.94
N LYS A 55 22.23 -4.41 -14.66
CA LYS A 55 21.66 -3.09 -14.96
C LYS A 55 20.92 -2.62 -13.71
N THR A 56 21.53 -1.77 -12.90
CA THR A 56 20.84 -1.14 -11.78
C THR A 56 19.75 -0.21 -12.35
N GLY A 57 18.51 -0.71 -12.43
CA GLY A 57 17.32 0.10 -12.73
C GLY A 57 16.95 1.07 -11.60
N MET A 58 17.89 1.34 -10.70
CA MET A 58 17.71 2.06 -9.44
C MET A 58 17.79 3.55 -9.71
N ARG A 59 16.94 4.31 -9.03
CA ARG A 59 16.85 5.76 -9.14
C ARG A 59 17.08 6.39 -7.79
N LYS A 60 17.69 7.58 -7.76
CA LYS A 60 17.83 8.34 -6.51
C LYS A 60 16.43 8.77 -6.03
N PRO A 61 16.04 8.48 -4.78
CA PRO A 61 14.72 8.84 -4.28
C PRO A 61 14.53 10.35 -4.28
N LYS A 62 13.33 10.78 -4.66
CA LYS A 62 12.92 12.19 -4.65
C LYS A 62 12.66 12.67 -3.22
N PHE A 63 12.03 11.80 -2.44
CA PHE A 63 11.81 11.98 -1.01
C PHE A 63 12.34 10.76 -0.27
N ARG A 64 12.97 11.02 0.87
CA ARG A 64 13.52 10.02 1.79
C ARG A 64 13.23 10.51 3.20
N ILE A 65 12.35 9.83 3.91
CA ILE A 65 11.83 10.21 5.22
C ILE A 65 12.18 9.10 6.20
N GLU A 66 12.89 9.42 7.27
CA GLU A 66 13.17 8.45 8.35
C GLU A 66 11.87 8.06 9.04
N LEU A 67 11.62 6.76 9.16
CA LEU A 67 10.44 6.23 9.81
C LEU A 67 10.72 5.95 11.29
N PRO A 68 9.76 6.27 12.18
CA PRO A 68 9.83 5.76 13.54
C PRO A 68 9.55 4.24 13.54
N GLY A 69 10.35 3.48 14.29
CA GLY A 69 10.11 2.05 14.54
C GLY A 69 10.82 1.09 13.59
N TYR A 70 10.32 -0.15 13.52
CA TYR A 70 10.95 -1.30 12.88
C TYR A 70 9.98 -1.98 11.89
N PRO A 71 9.79 -1.42 10.69
CA PRO A 71 8.85 -1.97 9.71
C PRO A 71 9.29 -3.35 9.20
N ILE A 72 8.33 -4.20 8.84
CA ILE A 72 8.62 -5.52 8.27
C ILE A 72 8.93 -5.39 6.78
N LEU A 73 10.19 -5.60 6.41
CA LEU A 73 10.62 -5.56 5.01
C LEU A 73 10.14 -6.81 4.24
N GLY A 74 9.62 -6.59 3.03
CA GLY A 74 9.18 -7.65 2.11
C GLY A 74 7.78 -8.17 2.39
N HIS A 75 7.60 -8.98 3.44
CA HIS A 75 6.34 -9.67 3.72
C HIS A 75 5.27 -8.80 4.43
N GLY A 76 5.61 -7.58 4.83
CA GLY A 76 4.67 -6.65 5.47
C GLY A 76 3.79 -5.92 4.44
N LYS A 77 2.67 -6.52 4.00
CA LYS A 77 1.70 -5.84 3.12
C LYS A 77 1.25 -4.49 3.69
N SER A 78 0.93 -4.46 4.98
CA SER A 78 0.55 -3.25 5.71
C SER A 78 1.68 -2.23 5.78
N ASP A 79 2.92 -2.66 6.04
CA ASP A 79 4.08 -1.76 6.08
C ASP A 79 4.39 -1.15 4.71
N ASN A 80 4.20 -1.93 3.63
CA ASN A 80 4.34 -1.44 2.26
C ASN A 80 3.31 -0.35 1.94
N GLN A 81 2.07 -0.48 2.41
CA GLN A 81 1.05 0.56 2.24
C GLN A 81 1.29 1.76 3.17
N ASN A 82 1.60 1.50 4.44
CA ASN A 82 1.85 2.53 5.44
C ASN A 82 3.01 3.47 5.04
N CYS A 83 4.10 2.91 4.51
CA CYS A 83 5.23 3.73 4.05
C CYS A 83 4.87 4.62 2.85
N ALA A 84 3.84 4.25 2.08
CA ALA A 84 3.39 5.03 0.94
C ALA A 84 2.48 6.20 1.34
N ILE A 85 1.73 6.10 2.45
CA ILE A 85 0.71 7.07 2.87
C ILE A 85 1.27 8.50 2.92
N VAL A 86 2.48 8.68 3.46
CA VAL A 86 3.15 9.99 3.61
C VAL A 86 3.41 10.71 2.27
N PHE A 87 3.40 9.98 1.15
CA PHE A 87 3.62 10.52 -0.19
C PHE A 87 2.32 10.78 -0.96
N THR A 88 1.18 10.40 -0.40
CA THR A 88 -0.13 10.57 -1.06
C THR A 88 -0.70 11.97 -0.82
N ARG A 89 -1.54 12.44 -1.75
CA ARG A 89 -2.29 13.71 -1.62
C ARG A 89 -3.79 13.43 -1.57
N GLY A 90 -4.60 14.46 -1.29
CA GLY A 90 -6.06 14.34 -1.14
C GLY A 90 -6.48 13.93 0.27
N GLU A 91 -7.79 13.94 0.52
CA GLU A 91 -8.41 13.64 1.81
C GLU A 91 -8.63 12.12 1.96
N VAL A 92 -9.18 11.48 0.93
CA VAL A 92 -9.45 10.04 0.93
C VAL A 92 -8.40 9.31 0.09
N LEU A 93 -7.85 8.23 0.64
CA LEU A 93 -6.92 7.33 -0.04
C LEU A 93 -7.61 5.99 -0.30
N GLN A 94 -7.56 5.49 -1.53
CA GLN A 94 -7.93 4.12 -1.83
C GLN A 94 -6.67 3.25 -1.86
N THR A 95 -6.67 2.19 -1.06
CA THR A 95 -5.63 1.16 -1.07
C THR A 95 -6.12 -0.03 -1.87
N ILE A 96 -5.25 -0.74 -2.58
CA ILE A 96 -5.60 -1.95 -3.36
C ILE A 96 -4.42 -2.91 -3.30
N ASP A 97 -4.67 -4.21 -3.10
CA ASP A 97 -3.66 -5.26 -3.19
C ASP A 97 -3.45 -5.71 -4.65
N ALA A 98 -2.23 -6.15 -4.98
CA ALA A 98 -1.89 -6.64 -6.32
C ALA A 98 -2.67 -7.92 -6.71
N ASN A 99 -3.15 -8.70 -5.73
CA ASN A 99 -3.99 -9.88 -5.97
C ASN A 99 -5.49 -9.55 -5.99
N GLN A 100 -5.88 -8.27 -6.08
CA GLN A 100 -7.27 -7.83 -6.08
C GLN A 100 -7.67 -7.16 -7.39
N GLU A 101 -8.95 -7.30 -7.73
CA GLU A 101 -9.59 -6.62 -8.84
C GLU A 101 -10.84 -5.89 -8.37
N ALA A 102 -11.20 -4.83 -9.09
CA ALA A 102 -12.48 -4.15 -8.93
C ALA A 102 -13.27 -4.25 -10.24
N TYR A 103 -14.55 -4.59 -10.12
CA TYR A 103 -15.49 -4.49 -11.23
C TYR A 103 -15.66 -3.02 -11.66
N PHE A 104 -15.86 -2.79 -12.95
CA PHE A 104 -16.09 -1.44 -13.47
C PHE A 104 -17.29 -0.76 -12.79
N GLU A 105 -18.32 -1.52 -12.48
CA GLU A 105 -19.52 -1.08 -11.77
C GLU A 105 -19.22 -0.55 -10.37
N LEU A 106 -18.19 -1.08 -9.69
CA LEU A 106 -17.75 -0.55 -8.39
C LEU A 106 -17.12 0.83 -8.53
N ALA A 107 -16.47 1.14 -9.67
CA ALA A 107 -15.94 2.47 -9.93
C ALA A 107 -17.06 3.52 -10.02
N LEU A 108 -18.24 3.14 -10.53
CA LEU A 108 -19.41 4.02 -10.58
C LEU A 108 -20.00 4.31 -9.19
N LEU A 109 -19.69 3.49 -8.19
CA LEU A 109 -20.12 3.69 -6.80
C LEU A 109 -19.17 4.56 -5.98
N LEU A 110 -17.94 4.83 -6.46
CA LEU A 110 -16.96 5.64 -5.74
C LEU A 110 -17.50 7.01 -5.31
N PRO A 111 -18.27 7.77 -6.12
CA PRO A 111 -18.83 9.05 -5.67
C PRO A 111 -19.82 8.90 -4.50
N LEU A 112 -20.54 7.78 -4.42
CA LEU A 112 -21.46 7.50 -3.31
C LEU A 112 -20.67 7.11 -2.06
N ALA A 113 -19.67 6.25 -2.22
CA ALA A 113 -18.74 5.85 -1.17
C ALA A 113 -18.04 7.06 -0.52
N LEU A 114 -17.59 8.02 -1.33
CA LEU A 114 -16.97 9.25 -0.83
C LEU A 114 -17.90 10.11 0.04
N ARG A 115 -19.22 10.05 -0.17
CA ARG A 115 -20.19 10.80 0.66
C ARG A 115 -20.33 10.22 2.06
N GLU A 116 -20.05 8.93 2.25
CA GLU A 116 -20.14 8.29 3.57
C GLU A 116 -19.13 8.87 4.56
N PHE A 117 -17.95 9.31 4.11
CA PHE A 117 -16.95 9.98 4.97
C PHE A 117 -17.45 11.33 5.51
N GLY A 118 -18.35 12.00 4.78
CA GLY A 118 -19.01 13.21 5.25
C GLY A 118 -20.21 12.96 6.16
N ALA A 119 -20.71 11.73 6.23
CA ALA A 119 -21.84 11.36 7.07
C ALA A 119 -21.40 11.12 8.51
N THR A 120 -22.24 11.51 9.46
CA THR A 120 -22.04 11.19 10.89
C THR A 120 -23.06 10.14 11.29
N ARG A 121 -22.60 8.99 11.80
CA ARG A 121 -23.41 7.89 12.34
C ARG A 121 -23.09 7.76 13.82
N ASP A 122 -24.12 7.85 14.67
CA ASP A 122 -23.98 7.75 16.14
C ASP A 122 -22.91 8.69 16.73
N GLY A 123 -22.76 9.88 16.14
CA GLY A 123 -21.75 10.88 16.54
C GLY A 123 -20.34 10.62 16.02
N LEU A 124 -20.12 9.53 15.27
CA LEU A 124 -18.83 9.16 14.69
C LEU A 124 -18.82 9.37 13.17
N ARG A 125 -17.66 9.76 12.64
CA ARG A 125 -17.41 9.79 11.19
C ARG A 125 -16.65 8.52 10.79
N PRO A 126 -17.05 7.83 9.72
CA PRO A 126 -16.31 6.66 9.25
C PRO A 126 -14.87 7.05 8.89
N GLY A 127 -13.87 6.41 9.51
CA GLY A 127 -12.47 6.61 9.11
C GLY A 127 -12.03 5.67 7.99
N ILE A 128 -12.71 4.53 7.83
CA ILE A 128 -12.43 3.54 6.79
C ILE A 128 -13.76 3.05 6.22
N LEU A 129 -13.86 3.00 4.90
CA LEU A 129 -15.00 2.43 4.18
C LEU A 129 -14.57 1.18 3.39
N GLY A 130 -15.23 0.07 3.70
CA GLY A 130 -14.94 -1.23 3.11
C GLY A 130 -15.72 -1.58 1.87
N PHE A 131 -15.02 -2.06 0.85
CA PHE A 131 -15.64 -2.63 -0.35
C PHE A 131 -15.80 -4.15 -0.23
N ARG A 132 -16.72 -4.73 -1.02
CA ARG A 132 -16.79 -6.18 -1.18
C ARG A 132 -15.63 -6.64 -2.04
N GLU A 133 -14.90 -7.64 -1.55
CA GLU A 133 -13.75 -8.21 -2.24
C GLU A 133 -14.17 -9.28 -3.25
N HIS A 134 -13.39 -9.38 -4.32
CA HIS A 134 -13.40 -10.50 -5.25
C HIS A 134 -11.96 -10.96 -5.44
N ILE A 135 -11.63 -12.13 -4.90
CA ILE A 135 -10.28 -12.71 -4.94
C ILE A 135 -10.24 -13.72 -6.09
N PHE A 136 -9.38 -13.48 -7.07
CA PHE A 136 -9.34 -14.28 -8.31
C PHE A 136 -8.32 -15.43 -8.28
N SER A 137 -7.65 -15.65 -7.14
CA SER A 137 -6.60 -16.67 -6.99
C SER A 137 -7.17 -18.10 -6.84
N ASP A 138 -7.95 -18.58 -7.83
CA ASP A 138 -8.64 -19.89 -7.82
C ASP A 138 -7.88 -20.99 -8.62
N VAL A 139 -6.56 -21.04 -8.50
CA VAL A 139 -5.76 -22.09 -9.17
C VAL A 139 -5.73 -23.34 -8.30
N GLY A 140 -6.77 -24.18 -8.43
CA GLY A 140 -6.92 -25.45 -7.73
C GLY A 140 -7.38 -25.31 -6.28
N ILE A 141 -7.58 -26.45 -5.59
CA ILE A 141 -8.22 -26.48 -4.27
C ILE A 141 -7.44 -25.70 -3.19
N MET A 142 -6.11 -25.69 -3.26
CA MET A 142 -5.28 -24.93 -2.32
C MET A 142 -5.37 -23.42 -2.55
N GLY A 143 -5.40 -22.98 -3.82
CA GLY A 143 -5.63 -21.58 -4.17
C GLY A 143 -7.01 -21.13 -3.70
N ARG A 144 -8.04 -21.95 -3.94
CA ARG A 144 -9.41 -21.69 -3.47
C ARG A 144 -9.52 -21.57 -1.96
N LEU A 145 -8.93 -22.49 -1.21
CA LEU A 145 -8.93 -22.43 0.25
C LEU A 145 -8.18 -21.19 0.77
N ALA A 146 -7.07 -20.81 0.13
CA ALA A 146 -6.35 -19.59 0.48
C ALA A 146 -7.21 -18.34 0.19
N ALA A 147 -7.87 -18.28 -0.96
CA ALA A 147 -8.78 -17.20 -1.32
C ALA A 147 -9.99 -17.12 -0.37
N ASP A 148 -10.60 -18.26 -0.01
CA ASP A 148 -11.71 -18.32 0.95
C ASP A 148 -11.26 -17.85 2.34
N SER A 149 -10.01 -18.17 2.75
CA SER A 149 -9.43 -17.72 4.01
C SER A 149 -9.20 -16.20 4.04
N GLU A 150 -8.71 -15.63 2.93
CA GLU A 150 -8.48 -14.20 2.77
C GLU A 150 -9.83 -13.46 2.73
N PHE A 151 -10.85 -13.98 2.04
CA PHE A 151 -12.21 -13.43 2.08
C PHE A 151 -12.83 -13.47 3.48
N ALA A 152 -12.65 -14.56 4.23
CA ALA A 152 -13.18 -14.66 5.60
C ALA A 152 -12.55 -13.62 6.52
N PHE A 153 -11.22 -13.52 6.51
CA PHE A 153 -10.48 -12.53 7.29
C PHE A 153 -10.82 -11.10 6.87
N GLY A 154 -10.84 -10.86 5.56
CA GLY A 154 -10.91 -9.51 5.03
C GLY A 154 -12.30 -8.91 4.90
N THR A 155 -13.28 -9.77 4.68
CA THR A 155 -14.65 -9.33 4.44
C THR A 155 -15.57 -9.68 5.61
N VAL A 156 -15.54 -10.92 6.12
CA VAL A 156 -16.50 -11.39 7.13
C VAL A 156 -16.15 -10.88 8.53
N VAL A 157 -14.89 -11.06 8.96
CA VAL A 157 -14.44 -10.62 10.29
C VAL A 157 -14.53 -9.10 10.41
N GLN A 158 -14.08 -8.35 9.41
CA GLN A 158 -14.13 -6.88 9.43
C GLN A 158 -15.56 -6.34 9.61
N ARG A 159 -16.56 -6.92 8.91
CA ARG A 159 -17.96 -6.52 9.07
C ARG A 159 -18.55 -6.87 10.43
N THR A 160 -18.08 -7.95 11.03
CA THR A 160 -18.52 -8.37 12.37
C THR A 160 -17.90 -7.50 13.46
N MET A 161 -16.66 -7.01 13.25
CA MET A 161 -15.99 -6.10 14.18
C MET A 161 -16.48 -4.66 14.07
N ASP A 162 -16.90 -4.22 12.88
CA ASP A 162 -17.43 -2.87 12.66
C ASP A 162 -18.60 -2.53 13.59
N TRP A 163 -19.57 -3.45 13.74
CA TRP A 163 -20.67 -3.30 14.69
C TRP A 163 -20.77 -4.52 15.62
N PRO A 164 -20.71 -4.35 16.96
CA PRO A 164 -20.82 -3.09 17.71
C PRO A 164 -19.49 -2.44 18.13
N MET A 165 -18.32 -3.02 17.79
CA MET A 165 -17.05 -2.54 18.34
C MET A 165 -16.54 -1.24 17.72
N GLY A 166 -17.05 -0.84 16.54
CA GLY A 166 -16.55 0.33 15.81
C GLY A 166 -15.09 0.16 15.33
N ALA A 167 -14.63 -1.08 15.20
CA ALA A 167 -13.24 -1.40 14.92
C ALA A 167 -13.10 -2.05 13.54
N ARG A 168 -12.19 -1.52 12.74
CA ARG A 168 -11.79 -2.08 11.45
C ARG A 168 -10.28 -2.04 11.31
N LEU A 169 -9.70 -3.14 10.85
CA LEU A 169 -8.29 -3.24 10.57
C LEU A 169 -8.04 -2.96 9.09
N HIS A 170 -7.15 -2.01 8.82
CA HIS A 170 -6.67 -1.78 7.48
C HIS A 170 -5.61 -2.85 7.13
N TYR A 171 -5.92 -3.73 6.18
CA TYR A 171 -5.00 -4.77 5.71
C TYR A 171 -5.02 -4.85 4.19
N GLY A 172 -4.32 -4.02 3.42
CA GLY A 172 -4.17 -4.32 1.99
C GLY A 172 -5.42 -4.14 1.10
N HIS A 173 -6.62 -4.12 1.69
CA HIS A 173 -7.94 -4.22 1.05
C HIS A 173 -8.26 -3.05 0.13
N PRO A 174 -9.29 -3.17 -0.75
CA PRO A 174 -9.86 -2.07 -1.54
C PRO A 174 -10.59 -1.04 -0.67
N ASP A 175 -10.11 -0.83 0.54
CA ASP A 175 -10.66 0.09 1.51
C ASP A 175 -10.32 1.52 1.09
N MET A 176 -11.28 2.40 1.33
CA MET A 176 -11.04 3.84 1.30
C MET A 176 -10.75 4.28 2.73
N VAL A 177 -9.72 5.09 2.90
CA VAL A 177 -9.26 5.59 4.20
C VAL A 177 -9.36 7.10 4.20
N ASP A 178 -10.03 7.67 5.20
CA ASP A 178 -9.99 9.10 5.48
C ASP A 178 -8.64 9.43 6.14
N LYS A 179 -7.92 10.40 5.59
CA LYS A 179 -6.63 10.85 6.10
C LYS A 179 -6.73 12.08 7.02
N LEU A 180 -7.93 12.64 7.20
CA LEU A 180 -8.20 13.77 8.09
C LEU A 180 -8.46 13.32 9.53
#